data_AF-A0A815C925-F1
#
_entry.id   AF-A0A815C925-F1
#
_cell.length_a   1.000
_cell.length_b   1.000
_cell.length_c   1.000
_cell.angle_alpha   90.00
_cell.angle_beta   90.00
_cell.angle_gamma   90.00
#
_symmetry.space_group_name_H-M   'P 1'
#
loop_
_entity.id
_entity.type
_entity.pdbx_description
1 polymer ?
#
loop_
_entity_poly.entity_id
_entity_poly.type
_entity_poly.pdbx_seq_one_letter_code
_entity_poly.pdbx_strand_id
1 'polypeptide(L)'
;MLKITVDTSILPKNIFSLHDQHFYDIIIQVTGSEGIVDLLKAQGINNISAFLLTSDIFEILTWDADEFIDLQKRCSIELRNNTFMIRPGLKANIEYLRELFTKKNEEYAKELKHKQQQQQHRFSLSPITTDLSLTSTSTSVRRDHRDYQ
;
A
#
# COMPACT_ATOMS: atom_id res chain seq x y z
N MET A 1 10.01 12.21 -22.09
CA MET A 1 9.14 12.04 -20.90
C MET A 1 9.29 13.25 -20.02
N LEU A 2 8.22 14.04 -19.82
CA LEU A 2 8.19 15.08 -18.80
C LEU A 2 8.22 14.38 -17.44
N LYS A 3 9.15 14.73 -16.55
CA LYS A 3 9.11 14.27 -15.16
C LYS A 3 8.07 15.11 -14.44
N ILE A 4 6.89 14.55 -14.21
CA ILE A 4 5.88 15.17 -13.36
C ILE A 4 6.39 15.07 -11.92
N THR A 5 6.57 16.22 -11.26
CA THR A 5 6.93 16.24 -9.84
C THR A 5 5.65 16.10 -9.03
N VAL A 6 5.38 14.88 -8.54
CA VAL A 6 4.20 14.64 -7.69
C VAL A 6 4.50 14.97 -6.22
N ASP A 7 3.59 15.71 -5.59
CA ASP A 7 3.62 16.05 -4.16
C ASP A 7 2.77 15.07 -3.36
N THR A 8 3.42 14.20 -2.59
CA THR A 8 2.79 13.16 -1.77
C THR A 8 2.28 13.69 -0.43
N SER A 9 2.54 14.95 -0.09
CA SER A 9 2.11 15.56 1.17
C SER A 9 0.62 15.88 1.21
N ILE A 10 -0.02 15.97 0.03
CA ILE A 10 -1.47 16.16 -0.10
C ILE A 10 -2.27 14.93 0.34
N LEU A 11 -1.62 13.76 0.41
CA LEU A 11 -2.27 12.51 0.80
C LEU A 11 -2.27 12.33 2.33
N PRO A 12 -3.36 11.80 2.91
CA PRO A 12 -3.41 11.50 4.33
C PRO A 12 -2.41 10.38 4.70
N LYS A 13 -1.93 10.38 5.95
CA LYS A 13 -0.93 9.41 6.43
C LYS A 13 -1.42 7.96 6.36
N ASN A 14 -2.71 7.74 6.56
CA ASN A 14 -3.37 6.43 6.55
C ASN A 14 -3.96 6.06 5.19
N ILE A 15 -3.50 6.68 4.09
CA ILE A 15 -4.08 6.49 2.75
C ILE A 15 -4.18 5.02 2.30
N PHE A 16 -3.23 4.17 2.68
CA PHE A 16 -3.24 2.73 2.35
C PHE A 16 -4.31 1.92 3.09
N SER A 17 -4.93 2.49 4.12
CA SER A 17 -6.02 1.87 4.88
C SER A 17 -7.39 2.40 4.48
N LEU A 18 -7.46 3.32 3.51
CA LEU A 18 -8.74 3.84 3.04
C LEU A 18 -9.36 2.88 2.01
N HIS A 19 -10.66 2.67 2.17
CA HIS A 19 -11.49 1.84 1.30
C HIS A 19 -12.78 2.57 0.94
N ASP A 20 -13.40 2.12 -0.15
CA ASP A 20 -14.73 2.52 -0.60
C ASP A 20 -14.86 4.05 -0.64
N GLN A 21 -15.88 4.61 0.04
CA GLN A 21 -16.19 6.03 -0.04
C GLN A 21 -15.01 6.92 0.37
N HIS A 22 -14.26 6.57 1.42
CA HIS A 22 -13.11 7.37 1.85
C HIS A 22 -11.99 7.37 0.82
N PHE A 23 -11.80 6.27 0.10
CA PHE A 23 -10.86 6.23 -1.01
C PHE A 23 -11.36 7.13 -2.16
N TYR A 24 -12.64 7.02 -2.52
CA TYR A 24 -13.24 7.83 -3.58
C TYR A 24 -13.22 9.33 -3.30
N ASP A 25 -13.44 9.73 -2.05
CA ASP A 25 -13.38 11.13 -1.63
C ASP A 25 -12.00 11.74 -1.89
N ILE A 26 -10.92 10.99 -1.61
CA ILE A 26 -9.55 11.42 -1.91
C ILE A 26 -9.33 11.54 -3.42
N ILE A 27 -9.82 10.60 -4.21
CA ILE A 27 -9.72 10.67 -5.68
C ILE A 27 -10.39 11.95 -6.22
N ILE A 28 -11.59 12.28 -5.73
CA ILE A 28 -12.30 13.49 -6.13
C ILE A 28 -11.55 14.73 -5.65
N GLN A 29 -11.07 14.74 -4.41
CA GLN A 29 -10.32 15.87 -3.86
C GLN A 29 -9.04 16.16 -4.68
N VAL A 30 -8.35 15.12 -5.13
CA VAL A 30 -7.09 15.25 -5.88
C VAL A 30 -7.33 15.61 -7.35
N THR A 31 -8.35 15.04 -7.99
CA THR A 31 -8.55 15.15 -9.45
C THR A 31 -9.68 16.09 -9.87
N GLY A 32 -10.57 16.45 -8.94
CA GLY A 32 -11.82 17.16 -9.20
C GLY A 32 -12.80 16.37 -10.08
N SER A 33 -12.64 15.05 -10.23
CA SER A 33 -13.36 14.28 -11.24
C SER A 33 -14.19 13.12 -10.67
N GLU A 34 -15.51 13.29 -10.65
CA GLU A 34 -16.45 12.20 -10.34
C GLU A 34 -16.41 11.09 -11.39
N GLY A 35 -16.14 11.43 -12.66
CA GLY A 35 -16.04 10.43 -13.73
C GLY A 35 -14.93 9.40 -13.51
N ILE A 36 -13.86 9.75 -12.80
CA ILE A 36 -12.83 8.78 -12.40
C ILE A 36 -13.40 7.84 -11.33
N VAL A 37 -14.10 8.37 -10.34
CA VAL A 37 -14.70 7.54 -9.28
C VAL A 37 -15.72 6.56 -9.85
N ASP A 38 -16.57 7.00 -10.78
CA ASP A 38 -17.51 6.13 -11.47
C ASP A 38 -16.80 4.98 -12.19
N LEU A 39 -15.71 5.29 -12.88
CA LEU A 39 -14.90 4.30 -13.60
C LEU A 39 -14.25 3.28 -12.66
N LEU A 40 -13.78 3.73 -11.50
CA LEU A 40 -13.21 2.86 -10.48
C LEU A 40 -14.28 1.97 -9.83
N LYS A 41 -15.44 2.53 -9.51
CA LYS A 41 -16.59 1.80 -8.96
C LYS A 41 -17.08 0.71 -9.91
N ALA A 42 -17.18 1.00 -11.20
CA ALA A 42 -17.62 0.05 -12.22
C ALA A 42 -16.69 -1.18 -12.32
N GLN A 43 -15.41 -1.03 -11.97
CA GLN A 43 -14.42 -2.11 -11.95
C GLN A 43 -14.22 -2.74 -10.56
N GLY A 44 -14.97 -2.32 -9.55
CA GLY A 44 -14.77 -2.78 -8.16
C GLY A 44 -13.45 -2.30 -7.54
N ILE A 45 -12.81 -1.29 -8.11
CA ILE A 45 -11.58 -0.71 -7.55
C ILE A 45 -11.99 0.24 -6.43
N ASN A 46 -11.67 -0.13 -5.19
CA ASN A 46 -12.11 0.60 -3.99
C ASN A 46 -10.98 0.96 -3.02
N ASN A 47 -9.72 0.76 -3.41
CA ASN A 47 -8.56 1.11 -2.59
C ASN A 47 -7.30 1.26 -3.47
N ILE A 48 -6.21 1.80 -2.88
CA ILE A 48 -4.95 2.02 -3.60
C ILE A 48 -4.33 0.73 -4.13
N SER A 49 -4.38 -0.36 -3.36
CA SER A 49 -3.76 -1.62 -3.78
C SER A 49 -4.42 -2.16 -5.05
N ALA A 50 -5.76 -2.20 -5.08
CA ALA A 50 -6.53 -2.57 -6.26
C ALA A 50 -6.24 -1.63 -7.44
N PHE A 51 -6.17 -0.32 -7.19
CA PHE A 51 -5.85 0.68 -8.21
C PHE A 51 -4.47 0.44 -8.84
N LEU A 52 -3.44 0.22 -8.03
CA LEU A 52 -2.06 0.02 -8.51
C LEU A 52 -1.88 -1.32 -9.23
N LEU A 53 -2.63 -2.35 -8.82
CA LEU A 53 -2.62 -3.68 -9.46
C LEU A 53 -3.37 -3.70 -10.80
N THR A 54 -4.28 -2.75 -11.03
CA THR A 54 -5.02 -2.67 -12.29
C THR A 54 -4.12 -2.11 -13.39
N SER A 55 -3.95 -2.85 -14.49
CA SER A 55 -3.11 -2.47 -15.62
C SER A 55 -3.73 -1.36 -16.46
N ASP A 56 -4.98 -1.53 -16.88
CA ASP A 56 -5.73 -0.56 -17.67
C ASP A 56 -7.09 -0.28 -17.05
N ILE A 57 -7.24 0.91 -16.47
CA ILE A 57 -8.48 1.36 -15.82
C ILE A 57 -9.55 1.73 -16.86
N PHE A 58 -9.20 1.90 -18.14
CA PHE A 58 -10.17 2.26 -19.17
C PHE A 58 -10.70 1.06 -19.94
N GLU A 59 -10.21 -0.15 -19.68
CA GLU A 59 -10.58 -1.36 -20.41
C GLU A 59 -12.09 -1.61 -20.39
N ILE A 60 -12.74 -1.37 -19.25
CA ILE A 60 -14.20 -1.52 -19.10
C ILE A 60 -15.02 -0.67 -20.09
N LEU A 61 -14.47 0.45 -20.58
CA LEU A 61 -15.15 1.31 -21.56
C LEU A 61 -15.18 0.71 -22.98
N THR A 62 -14.46 -0.39 -23.20
CA THR A 62 -14.45 -1.12 -24.47
C THR A 62 -15.48 -2.25 -24.52
N TRP A 63 -16.13 -2.54 -23.39
CA TRP A 63 -17.10 -3.63 -23.30
C TRP A 63 -18.44 -3.19 -23.90
N ASP A 64 -18.99 -4.02 -24.77
CA ASP A 64 -20.28 -3.81 -25.41
C ASP A 64 -21.40 -4.32 -24.48
N ALA A 65 -21.75 -3.53 -23.49
CA ALA A 65 -22.84 -3.81 -22.57
C ALA A 65 -23.62 -2.53 -22.24
N ASP A 66 -24.95 -2.65 -22.21
CA ASP A 66 -25.87 -1.53 -21.98
C ASP A 66 -25.58 -0.78 -20.68
N GLU A 67 -25.15 -1.51 -19.64
CA GLU A 67 -24.81 -0.95 -18.32
C GLU A 67 -23.62 0.02 -18.35
N PHE A 68 -22.75 -0.06 -19.37
CA PHE A 68 -21.58 0.83 -19.51
C PHE A 68 -21.79 1.99 -20.48
N ILE A 69 -22.92 2.06 -21.19
CA ILE A 69 -23.19 3.12 -22.18
C ILE A 69 -23.11 4.50 -21.51
N ASP A 70 -23.75 4.67 -20.36
CA ASP A 70 -23.76 5.96 -19.68
C ASP A 70 -22.40 6.32 -19.10
N LEU A 71 -21.65 5.32 -18.63
CA LEU A 71 -20.27 5.51 -18.18
C LEU A 71 -19.37 5.93 -19.35
N GLN A 72 -19.50 5.27 -20.50
CA GLN A 72 -18.77 5.58 -21.72
C GLN A 72 -19.04 7.00 -22.20
N LYS A 73 -20.30 7.46 -22.17
CA LYS A 73 -20.66 8.86 -22.50
C LYS A 73 -20.01 9.88 -21.56
N ARG A 74 -19.91 9.57 -20.26
CA ARG A 74 -19.25 10.46 -19.28
C ARG A 74 -17.73 10.47 -19.47
N CYS A 75 -17.12 9.32 -19.73
CA CYS A 75 -15.67 9.17 -19.80
C CYS A 75 -15.06 9.45 -21.19
N SER A 76 -15.87 9.41 -22.24
CA SER A 76 -15.42 9.53 -23.62
C SER A 76 -16.08 10.69 -24.36
N ILE A 77 -15.53 10.99 -25.53
CA ILE A 77 -16.05 11.91 -26.53
C ILE A 77 -16.33 11.06 -27.77
N GLU A 78 -17.56 11.13 -28.26
CA GLU A 78 -17.94 10.51 -29.53
C GLU A 78 -17.36 11.34 -30.69
N LEU A 79 -16.67 10.67 -31.60
CA LEU A 79 -16.08 11.26 -32.79
C LEU A 79 -17.04 11.14 -33.99
N ARG A 80 -16.83 11.93 -35.04
CA ARG A 80 -17.70 11.97 -36.23
C ARG A 80 -17.85 10.63 -36.98
N ASN A 81 -16.91 9.71 -36.78
CA ASN A 81 -16.91 8.36 -37.35
C ASN A 81 -17.61 7.33 -36.42
N ASN A 82 -18.36 7.80 -35.42
CA ASN A 82 -19.03 6.99 -34.40
C ASN A 82 -18.08 6.14 -33.53
N THR A 83 -16.80 6.50 -33.45
CA THR A 83 -15.86 5.89 -32.50
C THR A 83 -15.71 6.74 -31.25
N PHE A 84 -15.37 6.13 -30.13
CA PHE A 84 -15.19 6.83 -28.86
C PHE A 84 -13.72 7.10 -28.56
N MET A 85 -13.44 8.31 -28.08
CA MET A 85 -12.13 8.69 -27.55
C MET A 85 -12.27 9.05 -26.08
N ILE A 86 -11.54 8.37 -25.20
CA ILE A 86 -11.48 8.71 -23.78
C ILE A 86 -11.00 10.16 -23.62
N ARG A 87 -11.67 10.93 -22.77
CA ARG A 87 -11.33 12.33 -22.48
C ARG A 87 -9.86 12.42 -22.06
N PRO A 88 -9.01 13.23 -22.74
CA PRO A 88 -7.59 13.33 -22.42
C PRO A 88 -7.32 13.73 -20.96
N GLY A 89 -8.17 14.58 -20.37
CA GLY A 89 -8.05 14.97 -18.96
C GLY A 89 -8.22 13.80 -17.99
N LEU A 90 -9.09 12.82 -18.30
CA LEU A 90 -9.23 11.63 -17.46
C LEU A 90 -7.99 10.73 -17.53
N LYS A 91 -7.41 10.56 -18.72
CA LYS A 91 -6.15 9.83 -18.90
C LYS A 91 -5.03 10.47 -18.08
N ALA A 92 -4.85 11.78 -18.21
CA ALA A 92 -3.84 12.52 -17.46
C ALA A 92 -4.02 12.40 -15.94
N ASN A 93 -5.27 12.49 -15.45
CA ASN A 93 -5.56 12.35 -14.03
C ASN A 93 -5.26 10.93 -13.50
N ILE A 94 -5.60 9.88 -14.25
CA ILE A 94 -5.27 8.50 -13.88
C ILE A 94 -3.75 8.28 -13.84
N GLU A 95 -3.03 8.79 -14.83
CA GLU A 95 -1.56 8.72 -14.88
C GLU A 95 -0.94 9.44 -13.68
N TYR A 96 -1.40 10.66 -13.39
CA TYR A 96 -0.99 11.42 -12.22
C TYR A 96 -1.25 10.68 -10.90
N LEU A 97 -2.45 10.11 -10.72
CA LEU A 97 -2.80 9.31 -9.54
C LEU A 97 -1.89 8.09 -9.39
N ARG A 98 -1.57 7.40 -10.50
CA ARG A 98 -0.68 6.24 -10.51
C ARG A 98 0.72 6.63 -10.04
N GLU A 99 1.27 7.72 -10.56
CA GLU A 99 2.58 8.22 -10.10
C GLU A 99 2.55 8.64 -8.63
N LEU A 100 1.51 9.37 -8.22
CA LEU A 100 1.33 9.86 -6.86
C LEU A 100 1.27 8.70 -5.85
N PHE A 101 0.45 7.68 -6.11
CA PHE A 101 0.30 6.51 -5.24
C PHE A 101 1.52 5.60 -5.26
N THR A 102 2.18 5.45 -6.42
CA THR A 102 3.43 4.67 -6.52
C THR A 102 4.52 5.32 -5.65
N LYS A 103 4.72 6.64 -5.79
CA LYS A 103 5.70 7.36 -4.97
C LYS A 103 5.37 7.28 -3.49
N LYS A 104 4.09 7.42 -3.12
CA LYS A 104 3.67 7.26 -1.72
C LYS A 104 3.97 5.86 -1.18
N ASN A 105 3.80 4.83 -2.00
CA ASN A 105 4.08 3.44 -1.62
C ASN A 105 5.57 3.21 -1.42
N GLU A 106 6.42 3.80 -2.26
CA GLU A 106 7.87 3.77 -2.08
C GLU A 106 8.34 4.47 -0.80
N GLU A 107 7.77 5.63 -0.47
CA GLU A 107 8.04 6.34 0.80
C GLU A 107 7.70 5.45 2.00
N TYR A 108 6.50 4.85 1.98
CA TYR A 108 6.04 3.96 3.04
C TYR A 108 6.95 2.72 3.19
N ALA A 109 7.35 2.10 2.07
CA ALA A 109 8.27 0.96 2.08
C ALA A 109 9.66 1.31 2.65
N LYS A 110 10.17 2.52 2.38
CA LYS A 110 11.43 3.01 2.95
C LYS A 110 11.30 3.21 4.47
N GLU A 111 10.22 3.82 4.93
CA GLU A 111 9.96 4.03 6.36
C GLU A 111 9.89 2.70 7.13
N LEU A 112 9.24 1.68 6.56
CA LEU A 112 9.18 0.34 7.16
C LEU A 112 10.57 -0.28 7.33
N LYS A 113 11.41 -0.21 6.29
CA LYS A 113 12.80 -0.72 6.34
C LYS A 113 13.62 -0.02 7.42
N HIS A 114 13.51 1.30 7.53
CA HIS A 114 14.21 2.06 8.58
C HIS A 114 13.78 1.66 10.00
N LYS A 115 12.47 1.44 10.23
CA LYS A 115 11.97 0.99 11.54
C LYS A 115 12.48 -0.40 11.92
N GLN A 116 12.56 -1.33 10.96
CA GLN A 116 13.08 -2.68 11.19
C GLN A 116 14.57 -2.66 11.58
N GLN A 117 15.38 -1.85 10.91
CA GLN A 117 16.81 -1.71 11.23
C GLN A 117 17.06 -1.12 12.62
N GLN A 118 16.25 -0.13 13.04
CA GLN A 118 16.37 0.46 14.38
C GLN A 118 15.98 -0.51 15.50
N GLN A 119 15.03 -1.42 15.26
CA GLN A 119 14.66 -2.44 16.24
C GLN A 119 15.76 -3.49 16.42
N GLN A 120 16.44 -3.91 15.34
CA GLN A 120 17.56 -4.86 15.44
C GLN A 120 18.74 -4.31 16.27
N HIS A 121 19.03 -3.01 16.18
CA HIS A 121 20.07 -2.38 16.99
C HIS A 121 19.74 -2.24 18.48
N ARG A 122 18.46 -2.29 18.87
CA ARG A 122 18.07 -2.24 20.30
C ARG A 122 18.24 -3.57 21.03
N PHE A 123 18.29 -4.69 20.32
CA PHE A 123 18.45 -6.01 20.93
C PHE A 123 19.91 -6.51 21.01
N SER A 124 20.90 -5.74 20.53
CA SER A 124 22.30 -6.16 20.48
C SER A 124 23.20 -5.60 21.59
N LEU A 125 22.66 -5.08 22.71
CA LEU A 125 23.46 -4.61 23.83
C LEU A 125 22.99 -5.21 25.16
N SER A 126 23.46 -6.42 25.43
CA SER A 126 23.73 -6.90 26.79
C SER A 126 24.94 -7.82 26.72
N PRO A 127 26.16 -7.37 27.06
CA PRO A 127 27.21 -8.29 27.39
C PRO A 127 26.80 -8.97 28.69
N ILE A 128 26.38 -10.23 28.60
CA ILE A 128 26.31 -11.10 29.77
C ILE A 128 27.76 -11.32 30.19
N THR A 129 28.24 -10.51 31.13
CA THR A 129 29.43 -10.83 31.91
C THR A 129 29.06 -11.95 32.87
N THR A 130 29.15 -13.20 32.42
CA THR A 130 29.15 -14.34 33.32
C THR A 130 30.54 -14.42 33.95
N ASP A 131 30.74 -13.67 35.03
CA ASP A 131 31.84 -13.94 35.95
C ASP A 131 31.40 -15.10 36.84
N LEU A 132 31.80 -16.32 36.46
CA LEU A 132 31.68 -17.50 37.30
C LEU A 132 33.08 -18.10 37.46
N SER A 133 33.83 -17.53 38.39
CA SER A 133 35.03 -18.13 38.96
C SER A 133 34.70 -18.77 40.32
N LEU A 134 35.46 -19.83 40.64
CA LEU A 134 35.53 -20.59 41.91
C LEU A 134 34.53 -21.76 42.03
N THR A 135 34.89 -23.00 42.36
CA THR A 135 36.17 -23.65 42.65
C THR A 135 35.88 -25.15 42.67
N SER A 136 36.74 -25.94 42.04
CA SER A 136 36.80 -27.39 42.24
C SER A 136 37.36 -27.69 43.62
N THR A 137 36.64 -28.48 44.43
CA THR A 137 37.23 -29.17 45.58
C THR A 137 36.58 -30.54 45.73
N SER A 138 37.38 -31.57 45.44
CA SER A 138 37.09 -32.97 45.67
C SER A 138 37.46 -33.36 47.10
N THR A 139 36.52 -33.94 47.84
CA THR A 139 36.72 -34.89 48.97
C THR A 139 35.33 -35.48 49.32
N SER A 140 35.00 -36.73 48.97
CA SER A 140 35.37 -38.01 49.58
C SER A 140 34.72 -38.28 50.96
N VAL A 141 33.94 -39.39 51.00
CA VAL A 141 33.48 -40.19 52.19
C VAL A 141 32.29 -39.58 52.97
N ARG A 142 31.17 -40.24 53.35
CA ARG A 142 30.88 -41.58 53.89
C ARG A 142 29.36 -41.91 53.83
N ARG A 143 29.05 -43.20 53.93
CA ARG A 143 27.74 -43.87 54.10
C ARG A 143 26.96 -43.44 55.35
N ASP A 144 25.63 -43.47 55.27
CA ASP A 144 24.65 -44.07 56.22
C ASP A 144 23.24 -43.87 55.59
N HIS A 145 22.45 -44.87 55.21
CA HIS A 145 21.79 -45.97 55.91
C HIS A 145 20.64 -45.54 56.85
N ARG A 146 19.45 -46.13 56.61
CA ARG A 146 18.17 -46.11 57.37
C ARG A 146 17.25 -44.90 57.14
N ASP A 147 15.93 -45.01 57.20
CA ASP A 147 14.98 -46.12 57.22
C ASP A 147 13.59 -45.55 56.91
N TYR A 148 12.68 -46.45 56.55
CA TYR A 148 11.23 -46.31 56.44
C TYR A 148 10.56 -45.42 57.50
N GLN A 149 9.60 -44.61 57.06
CA GLN A 149 8.17 -44.73 57.44
C GLN A 149 7.29 -43.96 56.46
#